data_AF-A0A7S0YL90-F1
#
_entry.id   AF-A0A7S0YL90-F1
#
_cell.length_a   1.000
_cell.length_b   1.000
_cell.length_c   1.000
_cell.angle_alpha   90.00
_cell.angle_beta   90.00
_cell.angle_gamma   90.00
#
_symmetry.space_group_name_H-M   'P 1'
#
loop_
_entity.id
_entity.type
_entity.pdbx_description
1 polymer ?
#
loop_
_entity_poly.entity_id
_entity_poly.type
_entity_poly.pdbx_seq_one_letter_code
_entity_poly.pdbx_strand_id
1 'polypeptide(L)'
;CSTGASQGGKEDAEVVVTINVSGKLFQTYVKTLRNIPDTLLCDLVSRGGELLEKGHVFLDRSPSAFAMVLAYYRTDVLVKPENVPEAIWGEELKYYRILNPFELRFKP
;
A
#
# COMPACT_ATOMS: atom_id res chain seq x y z
N CYS A 1 -5.99 9.92 2.50
CA CYS A 1 -5.71 9.56 3.90
C CYS A 1 -6.82 10.21 4.69
N SER A 2 -7.66 9.41 5.32
CA SER A 2 -8.86 9.92 5.97
C SER A 2 -8.46 11.04 6.93
N THR A 3 -8.99 12.22 6.65
CA THR A 3 -8.64 13.53 7.22
C THR A 3 -8.66 13.51 8.75
N GLY A 4 -7.51 13.18 9.34
CA GLY A 4 -7.14 13.43 10.71
C GLY A 4 -5.74 14.03 10.66
N ALA A 5 -5.63 15.30 11.04
CA ALA A 5 -4.45 16.12 10.84
C ALA A 5 -3.16 15.46 11.35
N SER A 6 -2.23 15.21 10.44
CA SER A 6 -0.81 15.41 10.69
C SER A 6 -0.28 16.17 9.49
N GLN A 7 0.11 17.42 9.71
CA GLN A 7 0.77 18.25 8.70
C GLN A 7 2.17 17.68 8.47
N GLY A 8 2.26 16.64 7.64
CA GLY A 8 3.52 16.19 7.07
C GLY A 8 3.96 17.20 6.02
N GLY A 9 4.86 18.11 6.39
CA GLY A 9 5.40 19.14 5.52
C GLY A 9 6.15 18.56 4.30
N LYS A 10 6.62 19.45 3.42
CA LYS A 10 7.44 19.11 2.23
C LYS A 10 8.63 18.18 2.54
N GLU A 11 9.05 18.08 3.80
CA GLU A 11 10.17 17.28 4.29
C GLU A 11 9.89 15.76 4.27
N ASP A 12 8.65 15.33 4.49
CA ASP A 12 8.31 13.89 4.46
C ASP A 12 8.37 13.28 3.05
N ALA A 13 8.25 14.11 2.00
CA ALA A 13 8.07 13.61 0.64
C ALA A 13 9.29 12.81 0.14
N GLU A 14 10.49 13.13 0.63
CA GLU A 14 11.74 12.46 0.28
C GLU A 14 12.14 11.36 1.27
N VAL A 15 11.38 11.16 2.35
CA VAL A 15 11.64 10.09 3.34
C VAL A 15 11.37 8.73 2.70
N VAL A 16 12.37 7.83 2.79
CA VAL A 16 12.25 6.43 2.37
C VAL A 16 11.80 5.59 3.56
N VAL A 17 10.83 4.73 3.33
CA VAL A 17 10.32 3.78 4.32
C VAL A 17 10.60 2.36 3.88
N THR A 18 10.87 1.49 4.86
CA THR A 18 11.04 0.06 4.62
C THR A 18 9.84 -0.70 5.17
N ILE A 19 9.24 -1.53 4.30
CA ILE A 19 8.11 -2.40 4.63
C ILE A 19 8.59 -3.84 4.46
N ASN A 20 8.57 -4.61 5.55
CA ASN A 20 8.85 -6.03 5.53
C ASN A 20 7.56 -6.80 5.24
N VAL A 21 7.53 -7.56 4.15
CA VAL A 21 6.40 -8.41 3.76
C VAL A 21 6.85 -9.86 3.79
N SER A 22 6.45 -10.61 4.82
CA SER A 22 6.83 -12.02 5.03
C SER A 22 8.32 -12.30 4.85
N GLY A 23 9.18 -11.39 5.33
CA GLY A 23 10.65 -11.48 5.23
C GLY A 23 11.26 -10.73 4.04
N LYS A 24 10.47 -10.36 3.02
CA LYS A 24 10.95 -9.58 1.87
C LYS A 24 10.84 -8.08 2.17
N LEU A 25 11.97 -7.38 2.10
CA LEU A 25 12.03 -5.94 2.32
C LEU A 25 11.68 -5.18 1.04
N PHE A 26 10.74 -4.25 1.16
CA PHE A 26 10.38 -3.29 0.12
C PHE A 26 10.67 -1.89 0.60
N GLN A 27 11.28 -1.08 -0.27
CA GLN A 27 11.57 0.31 0.02
C GLN A 27 10.84 1.22 -0.97
N THR A 28 10.32 2.33 -0.47
CA THR A 28 9.62 3.34 -1.26
C THR A 28 9.60 4.68 -0.54
N TYR A 29 9.28 5.75 -1.25
CA TYR A 29 9.08 7.05 -0.62
C TYR A 29 7.72 7.15 0.07
N VAL A 30 7.64 7.93 1.15
CA VAL A 30 6.37 8.29 1.80
C VAL A 30 5.41 8.92 0.80
N LYS A 31 5.89 9.82 -0.08
CA LYS A 31 5.05 10.44 -1.12
C LYS A 31 4.35 9.40 -2.01
N THR A 32 5.03 8.29 -2.34
CA THR A 32 4.46 7.21 -3.14
C THR A 32 3.24 6.60 -2.46
N LEU A 33 3.33 6.32 -1.15
CA LEU A 33 2.22 5.72 -0.39
C LEU A 33 1.05 6.69 -0.18
N ARG A 34 1.26 7.99 -0.40
CA ARG A 34 0.21 9.01 -0.39
C ARG A 34 -0.52 9.17 -1.73
N ASN A 35 -0.01 8.60 -2.83
CA ASN A 35 -0.59 8.75 -4.17
C ASN A 35 -2.02 8.20 -4.26
N ILE A 36 -2.31 7.09 -3.57
CA ILE A 36 -3.64 6.48 -3.53
C ILE A 36 -4.26 6.76 -2.17
N PRO A 37 -5.14 7.76 -2.05
CA PRO A 37 -5.77 8.11 -0.77
C PRO A 37 -6.67 6.98 -0.27
N ASP A 38 -6.94 7.03 1.04
CA ASP A 38 -7.94 6.21 1.74
C ASP A 38 -7.68 4.69 1.72
N THR A 39 -6.41 4.36 1.43
CA THR A 39 -5.86 3.01 1.51
C THR A 39 -5.12 2.78 2.84
N LEU A 40 -4.87 1.51 3.17
CA LEU A 40 -4.13 1.12 4.38
C LEU A 40 -2.74 1.75 4.44
N LEU A 41 -1.99 1.74 3.33
CA LEU A 41 -0.60 2.24 3.32
C LEU A 41 -0.54 3.77 3.40
N CYS A 42 -1.52 4.46 2.80
CA CYS A 42 -1.67 5.91 2.93
C CYS A 42 -1.92 6.32 4.40
N ASP A 43 -2.77 5.56 5.10
CA ASP A 43 -3.04 5.75 6.52
C ASP A 43 -1.83 5.43 7.41
N LEU A 44 -1.09 4.37 7.07
CA LEU A 44 0.10 3.94 7.80
C LEU A 44 1.14 5.07 7.86
N VAL A 45 1.39 5.73 6.73
CA VAL A 45 2.38 6.81 6.66
C VAL A 45 1.90 8.14 7.23
N SER A 46 0.60 8.31 7.43
CA SER A 46 0.04 9.56 7.96
C SER A 46 -0.07 9.55 9.48
N ARG A 47 -0.17 8.36 10.10
CA ARG A 47 -0.19 8.17 11.56
C ARG A 47 1.19 7.84 12.14
N GLY A 48 2.14 7.40 11.31
CA GLY A 48 3.26 6.58 11.73
C GLY A 48 4.65 7.21 11.65
N GLY A 49 4.83 8.51 11.95
CA GLY A 49 6.17 9.13 11.94
C GLY A 49 7.23 8.27 12.65
N GLU A 50 6.91 7.76 13.85
CA GLU A 50 7.81 6.92 14.64
C GLU A 50 7.91 5.45 14.14
N LEU A 51 6.83 4.89 13.58
CA LEU A 51 6.78 3.52 13.05
C LEU A 51 7.59 3.36 11.76
N LEU A 52 7.63 4.42 10.96
CA LEU A 52 8.38 4.49 9.71
C LEU A 52 9.87 4.76 9.97
N GLU A 53 10.21 5.66 10.90
CA GLU A 53 11.59 5.97 11.28
C GLU A 53 12.34 4.76 11.83
N LYS A 54 11.64 3.87 12.56
CA LYS A 54 12.23 2.66 13.15
C LYS A 54 12.20 1.43 12.22
N GLY A 55 11.61 1.55 11.02
CA GLY A 55 11.56 0.45 10.04
C GLY A 55 10.78 -0.79 10.49
N HIS A 56 9.80 -0.64 11.40
CA HIS A 56 9.12 -1.77 12.05
C HIS A 56 7.78 -2.16 11.39
N VAL A 57 7.57 -1.86 10.11
CA VAL A 57 6.35 -2.31 9.42
C VAL A 57 6.55 -3.73 8.94
N PHE A 58 5.89 -4.68 9.60
CA PHE A 58 5.80 -6.07 9.16
C PHE A 58 4.38 -6.38 8.69
N LEU A 59 4.28 -6.93 7.47
CA LEU A 59 3.05 -7.41 6.87
C LEU A 59 3.16 -8.92 6.65
N ASP A 60 2.34 -9.68 7.35
CA ASP A 60 2.21 -11.14 7.16
C ASP A 60 1.34 -11.46 5.94
N ARG A 61 1.78 -10.97 4.77
CA ARG A 61 1.04 -11.00 3.49
C ARG A 61 1.92 -11.53 2.36
N SER A 62 1.32 -11.80 1.20
CA SER A 62 2.05 -12.28 0.03
C SER A 62 3.02 -11.23 -0.55
N PRO A 63 4.33 -11.51 -0.62
CA PRO A 63 5.30 -10.57 -1.21
C PRO A 63 5.11 -10.36 -2.71
N SER A 64 4.63 -11.37 -3.45
CA SER A 64 4.37 -11.25 -4.89
C SER A 64 3.17 -10.36 -5.18
N ALA A 65 2.10 -10.51 -4.38
CA ALA A 65 0.94 -9.62 -4.46
C ALA A 65 1.31 -8.18 -4.06
N PHE A 66 2.07 -8.03 -2.97
CA PHE A 66 2.50 -6.71 -2.51
C PHE A 66 3.31 -5.94 -3.55
N ALA A 67 4.14 -6.62 -4.36
CA ALA A 67 4.87 -5.96 -5.44
C ALA A 67 3.93 -5.24 -6.44
N MET A 68 2.79 -5.87 -6.77
CA MET A 68 1.78 -5.27 -7.65
C MET A 68 0.99 -4.17 -6.96
N VAL A 69 0.67 -4.35 -5.67
CA VAL A 69 0.08 -3.30 -4.85
C VAL A 69 0.98 -2.06 -4.84
N LEU A 70 2.28 -2.22 -4.57
CA LEU A 70 3.23 -1.09 -4.53
C LEU A 70 3.41 -0.45 -5.92
N ALA A 71 3.38 -1.24 -7.00
CA ALA A 71 3.41 -0.72 -8.36
C ALA A 71 2.18 0.16 -8.66
N TYR A 72 1.01 -0.19 -8.14
CA TYR A 72 -0.19 0.64 -8.25
C TYR A 72 0.01 2.03 -7.60
N TYR A 73 0.59 2.10 -6.38
CA TYR A 73 0.93 3.41 -5.78
C TYR A 73 1.91 4.24 -6.61
N ARG A 74 2.76 3.61 -7.43
CA ARG A 74 3.75 4.31 -8.26
C ARG A 74 3.17 4.82 -9.59
N THR A 75 2.17 4.13 -10.12
CA THR A 75 1.72 4.29 -11.51
C THR A 75 0.25 4.67 -11.66
N ASP A 76 -0.55 4.52 -10.59
CA ASP A 76 -2.01 4.61 -10.62
C ASP A 76 -2.69 3.58 -11.55
N VAL A 77 -1.97 2.52 -11.94
CA VAL A 77 -2.50 1.42 -12.77
C VAL A 77 -2.51 0.12 -11.98
N LEU A 78 -3.70 -0.40 -11.71
CA LEU A 78 -3.88 -1.65 -10.97
C LEU A 78 -3.86 -2.86 -11.92
N VAL A 79 -2.81 -3.67 -11.82
CA VAL A 79 -2.65 -4.89 -12.63
C VAL A 79 -2.65 -6.11 -11.72
N LYS A 80 -3.48 -7.10 -12.04
CA LYS A 80 -3.49 -8.40 -11.36
C LYS A 80 -2.21 -9.18 -11.75
N PRO A 81 -1.44 -9.73 -10.79
CA PRO A 81 -0.34 -10.61 -11.10
C PRO A 81 -0.81 -11.94 -11.73
N GLU A 82 -0.16 -12.38 -12.81
CA GLU A 82 -0.53 -13.61 -13.55
C GLU A 82 -0.46 -14.88 -12.69
N ASN A 83 0.49 -14.91 -11.75
CA ASN A 83 0.76 -16.05 -10.88
C ASN A 83 -0.05 -16.05 -9.57
N VAL A 84 -1.01 -15.12 -9.40
CA VAL A 84 -1.85 -15.04 -8.21
C VAL A 84 -3.31 -15.30 -8.59
N PRO A 85 -3.98 -16.31 -7.97
CA PRO A 85 -5.39 -16.57 -8.21
C PRO A 85 -6.26 -15.34 -7.93
N GLU A 86 -7.35 -15.18 -8.68
CA GLU A 86 -8.20 -13.99 -8.58
C GLU A 86 -8.82 -13.78 -7.19
N ALA A 87 -9.31 -14.85 -6.57
CA ALA A 87 -9.85 -14.78 -5.22
C ALA A 87 -8.80 -14.31 -4.20
N ILE A 88 -7.55 -14.79 -4.32
CA ILE A 88 -6.45 -14.37 -3.45
C ILE A 88 -6.11 -12.90 -3.71
N TRP A 89 -6.06 -12.47 -4.98
CA TRP A 89 -5.83 -11.08 -5.32
C TRP A 89 -6.91 -10.15 -4.75
N GLY A 90 -8.19 -10.53 -4.83
CA GLY A 90 -9.29 -9.80 -4.23
C GLY A 90 -9.14 -9.62 -2.72
N GLU A 91 -8.78 -10.69 -2.00
CA GLU A 91 -8.50 -10.63 -0.56
C GLU A 91 -7.29 -9.74 -0.23
N GLU A 92 -6.25 -9.73 -1.05
CA GLU A 92 -5.13 -8.80 -0.89
C GLU A 92 -5.56 -7.34 -1.11
N LEU A 93 -6.31 -7.05 -2.18
CA LEU A 93 -6.82 -5.70 -2.44
C LEU A 93 -7.71 -5.20 -1.28
N LYS A 94 -8.58 -6.06 -0.77
CA LYS A 94 -9.42 -5.79 0.40
C LYS A 94 -8.58 -5.50 1.64
N TYR A 95 -7.53 -6.27 1.90
CA TYR A 95 -6.60 -6.02 3.01
C TYR A 95 -5.97 -4.62 2.92
N TYR A 96 -5.47 -4.24 1.73
CA TYR A 96 -4.88 -2.91 1.49
C TYR A 96 -5.91 -1.79 1.35
N ARG A 97 -7.21 -2.11 1.41
CA ARG A 97 -8.35 -1.21 1.20
C ARG A 97 -8.31 -0.52 -0.18
N ILE A 98 -7.86 -1.25 -1.18
CA ILE A 98 -7.89 -0.81 -2.58
C ILE A 98 -9.20 -1.32 -3.16
N LEU A 99 -10.00 -0.41 -3.72
CA LEU A 99 -11.22 -0.78 -4.44
C LEU A 99 -10.85 -1.71 -5.58
N ASN A 100 -11.50 -2.86 -5.65
CA ASN A 100 -11.31 -3.83 -6.72
C ASN A 100 -12.23 -3.45 -7.90
N PRO A 101 -11.70 -2.86 -8.99
CA PRO A 101 -12.54 -2.49 -10.14
C PRO A 101 -13.09 -3.72 -10.89
N PHE A 102 -12.52 -4.91 -10.66
CA PHE A 102 -12.96 -6.15 -11.29
C PHE A 102 -14.17 -6.77 -10.57
N GLU A 103 -14.31 -6.59 -9.25
CA GLU A 103 -15.49 -7.02 -8.50
C GLU A 103 -16.76 -6.24 -8.88
N LEU A 104 -16.60 -4.98 -9.28
CA LEU A 104 -17.73 -4.15 -9.73
C LEU A 104 -18.36 -4.63 -11.04
N ARG A 105 -17.67 -5.50 -11.81
CA ARG A 105 -18.19 -6.04 -13.07
C ARG A 105 -19.15 -7.22 -12.90
N PHE A 106 -19.23 -7.80 -11.70
CA PHE A 106 -19.97 -9.03 -11.45
C PHE A 106 -21.03 -8.91 -10.33
N LYS A 107 -21.36 -7.68 -9.91
CA LYS A 107 -22.60 -7.49 -9.14
C LYS A 107 -23.79 -7.70 -10.09
N PRO A 108 -24.71 -8.64 -9.80
CA PRO A 108 -25.93 -8.83 -10.58
C PRO A 108 -26.85 -7.60 -10.54
#